data_AF-Q2K2C7-F1
#
_entry.id   AF-Q2K2C7-F1
#
_cell.length_a   1.000
_cell.length_b   1.000
_cell.length_c   1.000
_cell.angle_alpha   90.00
_cell.angle_beta   90.00
_cell.angle_gamma   90.00
#
_symmetry.space_group_name_H-M   'P 1'
#
loop_
_entity.id
_entity.type
_entity.pdbx_description
1 polymer ?
#
loop_
_entity_poly.entity_id
_entity_poly.type
_entity_poly.pdbx_seq_one_letter_code
_entity_poly.pdbx_strand_id
1 'polypeptide(L)' 'MQTGNLGSIRIEGFVPALITPDAPAPVPAASKPVAGGGRMEVLSANGRRVIVDRDVDVAVLLRILRGLETLR' A
#
# COMPACT_ATOMS: atom_id res chain seq x y z
N MET A 1 18.76 -9.44 11.73
CA MET A 1 18.21 -8.07 11.64
C MET A 1 19.23 -7.23 10.90
N GLN A 2 19.07 -7.02 9.59
CA GLN A 2 20.04 -6.26 8.79
C GLN A 2 19.86 -4.77 9.13
N THR A 3 20.82 -4.18 9.82
CA THR A 3 20.81 -2.73 10.11
C THR A 3 21.09 -1.97 8.82
N GLY A 4 20.12 -1.18 8.37
CA GLY A 4 20.29 -0.29 7.22
C GLY A 4 21.31 0.81 7.55
N ASN A 5 22.46 0.81 6.88
CA ASN A 5 23.44 1.89 6.97
C ASN A 5 23.21 2.85 5.80
N LEU A 6 22.66 4.02 6.09
CA LEU A 6 22.59 5.12 5.13
C LEU A 6 23.99 5.75 5.14
N GLY A 7 24.81 5.36 4.17
CA GLY A 7 26.20 5.80 4.02
C GLY A 7 26.37 7.30 4.25
N SER A 8 27.56 7.67 4.72
CA SER A 8 28.00 8.96 5.31
C SER A 8 27.73 10.23 4.48
N ILE A 9 26.50 10.47 4.08
CA ILE A 9 26.03 11.72 3.51
C ILE A 9 25.70 12.60 4.71
N ARG A 10 26.58 13.56 5.00
CA ARG A 10 26.25 14.66 5.91
C ARG A 10 25.20 15.52 5.22
N ILE A 11 23.93 15.22 5.45
CA ILE A 11 22.82 16.07 5.04
C ILE A 11 22.74 17.20 6.08
N GLU A 12 23.52 18.26 5.88
CA GLU A 12 23.34 19.49 6.64
C GLU A 12 22.00 20.09 6.22
N GLY A 13 21.03 20.10 7.13
CA GLY A 13 19.68 20.60 6.88
C GLY A 13 18.54 19.60 7.09
N PHE A 14 18.81 18.39 7.62
CA PHE A 14 17.72 17.51 8.04
C PHE A 14 17.01 18.08 9.27
N VAL A 15 15.81 18.64 9.07
CA VAL A 15 14.89 19.04 10.13
C VAL A 15 13.92 17.89 10.38
N PRO A 16 13.89 17.29 11.58
CA PRO A 16 12.90 16.26 11.91
C PRO A 16 11.48 16.82 11.83
N ALA A 17 10.61 16.18 11.06
CA ALA A 17 9.18 16.49 11.05
C ALA A 17 8.42 15.49 11.93
N LEU A 18 7.60 15.99 12.86
CA LEU A 18 6.64 15.17 13.60
C LEU A 18 5.35 15.07 12.80
N ILE A 19 4.95 13.86 12.43
CA ILE A 19 3.67 13.63 11.78
C ILE A 19 2.61 13.53 12.88
N THR A 20 1.82 14.59 13.03
CA THR A 20 0.61 14.57 13.86
C THR A 20 -0.56 14.10 12.99
N PRO A 21 -1.36 13.11 13.41
CA PRO A 21 -2.58 12.76 12.69
C PRO A 21 -3.50 14.00 12.62
N ASP A 22 -3.99 14.32 11.44
CA ASP A 22 -5.04 15.32 11.29
C ASP A 22 -6.28 14.86 12.08
N ALA A 23 -6.95 15.79 12.77
CA ALA A 23 -8.21 15.47 13.44
C ALA A 23 -9.16 14.92 12.37
N PRO A 24 -9.78 13.74 12.55
CA PRO A 24 -10.46 13.08 11.45
C PRO A 24 -11.60 13.96 10.93
N ALA A 25 -11.38 14.58 9.77
CA ALA A 25 -12.46 15.03 8.91
C ALA A 25 -13.39 13.82 8.65
N PRO A 26 -14.70 14.02 8.40
CA PRO A 26 -15.59 12.93 8.03
C PRO A 26 -15.09 12.32 6.71
N VAL A 27 -14.22 11.31 6.82
CA VAL A 27 -13.76 10.56 5.67
C VAL A 27 -14.98 9.81 5.14
N PRO A 28 -15.34 9.93 3.84
CA PRO A 28 -16.29 9.00 3.25
C PRO A 28 -15.70 7.61 3.49
N ALA A 29 -16.42 6.77 4.26
CA ALA A 29 -15.92 5.56 4.91
C ALA A 29 -14.74 4.93 4.15
N ALA A 30 -13.51 5.34 4.50
CA ALA A 30 -12.31 4.70 4.01
C ALA A 30 -12.47 3.25 4.45
N SER A 31 -12.59 2.33 3.49
CA SER A 31 -12.96 0.95 3.79
C SER A 31 -12.03 0.47 4.88
N LYS A 32 -12.61 0.24 6.06
CA LYS A 32 -11.90 -0.11 7.28
C LYS A 32 -10.82 -1.13 6.91
N PRO A 33 -9.53 -0.89 7.20
CA PRO A 33 -8.52 -1.91 6.96
C PRO A 33 -9.05 -3.17 7.63
N VAL A 34 -9.12 -4.27 6.87
CA VAL A 34 -9.54 -5.59 7.38
C VAL A 34 -8.42 -6.04 8.34
N ALA A 35 -8.47 -5.48 9.55
CA ALA A 35 -7.67 -5.89 10.68
C ALA A 35 -8.24 -7.23 11.15
N GLY A 36 -7.83 -8.32 10.50
CA GLY A 36 -8.26 -9.63 10.99
C GLY A 36 -8.02 -10.85 10.11
N GLY A 37 -7.58 -10.76 8.86
CA GLY A 37 -7.39 -12.01 8.11
C GLY A 37 -6.77 -11.86 6.76
N GLY A 38 -5.45 -12.04 6.69
CA GLY A 38 -4.66 -12.53 5.54
C GLY A 38 -4.83 -11.86 4.16
N ARG A 39 -5.72 -10.88 4.03
CA ARG A 39 -6.11 -10.28 2.76
C ARG A 39 -5.18 -9.14 2.41
N MET A 40 -4.78 -9.10 1.15
CA MET A 40 -3.98 -8.04 0.57
C MET A 40 -4.85 -7.18 -0.34
N GLU A 41 -4.52 -5.89 -0.40
CA GLU A 41 -5.08 -4.98 -1.39
C GLU A 41 -4.02 -4.61 -2.43
N VAL A 42 -4.41 -4.64 -3.70
CA VAL A 42 -3.59 -4.20 -4.83
C VAL A 42 -4.31 -3.05 -5.53
N LEU A 43 -3.63 -1.92 -5.69
CA LEU A 43 -4.09 -0.82 -6.52
C LEU A 43 -3.46 -0.96 -7.91
N SER A 44 -4.29 -1.14 -8.93
CA SER A 44 -3.86 -1.20 -10.33
C SER A 44 -3.53 0.19 -10.86
N ALA A 45 -2.68 0.25 -11.90
CA ALA A 45 -2.32 1.48 -12.61
C ALA A 45 -3.53 2.25 -13.17
N ASN A 46 -4.67 1.58 -13.41
CA ASN A 46 -5.92 2.22 -13.84
C ASN A 46 -6.83 2.68 -12.69
N GLY A 47 -6.32 2.71 -11.45
CA GLY A 47 -7.06 3.17 -10.27
C GLY A 47 -8.07 2.16 -9.72
N ARG A 48 -8.10 0.93 -10.23
CA ARG A 48 -8.95 -0.14 -9.67
C ARG A 48 -8.30 -0.78 -8.46
N ARG A 49 -9.12 -1.02 -7.44
CA ARG A 49 -8.74 -1.75 -6.24
C ARG A 49 -9.10 -3.23 -6.37
N VAL A 50 -8.13 -4.09 -6.09
CA VAL A 50 -8.30 -5.55 -6.06
C VAL A 50 -8.05 -6.04 -4.64
N ILE A 51 -9.00 -6.78 -4.07
CA ILE A 51 -8.88 -7.41 -2.74
C ILE A 51 -8.58 -8.89 -2.95
N VAL A 52 -7.49 -9.36 -2.37
CA VAL A 52 -6.94 -10.70 -2.59
C VAL A 52 -7.00 -11.48 -1.28
N ASP A 53 -7.57 -12.68 -1.32
CA ASP A 53 -7.55 -13.61 -0.20
C ASP A 53 -6.18 -14.31 -0.07
N ARG A 54 -5.86 -14.77 1.13
CA ARG A 54 -4.53 -15.33 1.45
C ARG A 54 -4.18 -16.59 0.66
N ASP A 55 -5.20 -17.33 0.24
CA ASP A 55 -5.06 -18.63 -0.42
C ASP A 55 -5.18 -18.52 -1.96
N VAL A 56 -5.17 -17.30 -2.50
CA VAL A 56 -5.22 -17.08 -3.96
C VAL A 56 -3.88 -17.47 -4.60
N ASP A 57 -3.96 -18.31 -5.62
CA ASP A 57 -2.81 -18.67 -6.45
C ASP A 57 -2.22 -17.44 -7.16
N VAL A 58 -0.88 -17.33 -7.12
CA VAL A 58 -0.15 -16.17 -7.65
C VAL A 58 -0.31 -16.03 -9.17
N ALA A 59 -0.35 -17.13 -9.93
CA ALA A 59 -0.52 -17.08 -11.37
C ALA A 59 -1.93 -16.60 -11.75
N VAL A 60 -2.95 -16.98 -10.98
CA VAL A 60 -4.32 -16.47 -11.14
C VAL A 60 -4.36 -14.97 -10.85
N LEU A 61 -3.76 -14.52 -9.75
CA LEU A 61 -3.68 -13.09 -9.42
C LEU A 61 -3.03 -12.28 -10.54
N LEU A 62 -1.87 -12.71 -11.05
CA LEU A 62 -1.17 -12.01 -12.13
C LEU A 62 -1.97 -11.95 -13.43
N ARG A 63 -2.68 -13.03 -13.78
CA ARG A 63 -3.55 -13.04 -14.96
C ARG A 63 -4.68 -12.01 -14.84
N ILE A 64 -5.29 -11.93 -13.65
CA ILE A 64 -6.36 -10.96 -13.38
C ILE A 64 -5.80 -9.54 -13.43
N LEU A 65 -4.70 -9.25 -12.73
CA LEU A 65 -4.10 -7.91 -12.72
C LEU A 65 -3.77 -7.42 -14.13
N ARG A 66 -3.11 -8.26 -14.93
CA ARG A 66 -2.80 -7.94 -16.33
C ARG A 66 -4.06 -7.68 -17.16
N GLY A 67 -5.11 -8.48 -16.98
CA GLY A 67 -6.38 -8.27 -17.67
C GLY A 67 -7.02 -6.94 -17.25
N LEU A 68 -7.04 -6.65 -15.94
CA LEU A 68 -7.60 -5.43 -15.39
C LEU A 68 -6.88 -4.18 -15.89
N GLU A 69 -5.55 -4.20 -16.03
CA GLU A 69 -4.76 -3.08 -16.56
C GLU A 69 -5.10 -2.74 -18.02
N THR A 70 -5.56 -3.71 -18.82
CA THR A 70 -5.93 -3.49 -20.23
C THR A 70 -7.33 -2.88 -20.41
N LEU A 71 -8.13 -2.84 -19.35
CA LEU A 71 -9.47 -2.27 -19.38
C LEU A 71 -9.37 -0.75 -19.21
N ARG A 72 -9.85 -0.03 -20.23
CA ARG A 72 -10.01 1.43 -20.25
C ARG A 72 -11.31 1.87 -19.62
#